data_AF-A0AAW0RQQ9-F1
#
_entry.id   AF-A0AAW0RQQ9-F1
#
_cell.length_a   1.000
_cell.length_b   1.000
_cell.length_c   1.000
_cell.angle_alpha   90.00
_cell.angle_beta   90.00
_cell.angle_gamma   90.00
#
_symmetry.space_group_name_H-M   'P 1'
#
loop_
_entity.id
_entity.type
_entity.pdbx_description
1 polymer ?
#
loop_
_entity_poly.entity_id
_entity_poly.type
_entity_poly.pdbx_seq_one_letter_code
_entity_poly.pdbx_strand_id
1 'polypeptide(L)'
;MAQVISNYPASLPTPPTTPTKMPVHTPKSGPQGFIGNLSQAQEAKLRALWAIAYKFVEICEADESFRDAVTLEDKFVPPAMKPGAAQQKTRASLSKASRRAAARHQQQQQHHPALVQELLSLLPTQERSMDKLAAAALDALDYWTPHMFRITLLHTVKQEHPDELALRFLRQSGWDVVRACKNMGRTIYWRTMEAAIDDDILRLGEGGAAEDEKNGQGRARALGAEFMKLLRSGKGFLHGNDREDRPVTYVRVRLHKPGEHSPESMERYIIYLLEMARLSLRYPVETG
;
A
#
# COMPACT_ATOMS: atom_id res chain seq x y z
N MET A 1 33.63 25.05 -6.36
CA MET A 1 33.28 23.80 -5.66
C MET A 1 34.48 23.25 -4.86
N ALA A 2 35.17 24.07 -4.05
CA ALA A 2 36.37 23.60 -3.34
C ALA A 2 36.57 24.20 -1.93
N GLN A 3 35.53 24.77 -1.30
CA GLN A 3 35.67 25.42 0.01
C GLN A 3 34.58 25.07 1.04
N VAL A 4 33.85 23.96 0.87
CA VAL A 4 32.84 23.48 1.86
C VAL A 4 33.19 22.09 2.42
N ILE A 5 34.47 21.70 2.42
CA ILE A 5 34.93 20.40 2.97
C ILE A 5 35.97 20.58 4.09
N SER A 6 36.30 21.82 4.51
CA SER A 6 37.38 22.06 5.47
C SER A 6 36.96 22.02 6.96
N ASN A 7 35.69 21.78 7.29
CA ASN A 7 35.21 21.88 8.69
C ASN A 7 34.74 20.55 9.31
N TYR A 8 35.01 19.40 8.68
CA TYR A 8 34.81 18.12 9.34
C TYR A 8 36.05 17.78 10.19
N PRO A 9 35.94 17.57 11.51
CA PRO A 9 37.03 17.01 12.28
C PRO A 9 37.42 15.65 11.70
N ALA A 10 38.72 15.45 11.44
CA ALA A 10 39.29 14.27 10.77
C ALA A 10 39.18 12.96 11.59
N SER A 11 38.53 13.00 12.76
CA SER A 11 38.31 11.86 13.62
C SER A 11 36.84 11.77 13.97
N LEU A 12 36.18 10.70 13.50
CA LEU A 12 34.92 10.26 14.06
C LEU A 12 35.08 10.10 15.58
N PRO A 13 34.10 10.52 16.41
CA PRO A 13 34.14 10.26 17.83
C PRO A 13 34.33 8.75 18.04
N THR A 14 35.33 8.36 18.83
CA THR A 14 35.51 6.97 19.23
C THR A 14 34.24 6.52 19.95
N PRO A 15 33.62 5.40 19.54
CA PRO A 15 32.44 4.89 20.21
C PRO A 15 32.77 4.65 21.70
N PRO A 16 31.83 4.93 22.62
CA PRO A 16 32.05 4.70 24.04
C PRO A 16 32.48 3.25 24.28
N THR A 17 33.59 3.05 24.99
CA THR A 17 34.19 1.75 25.31
C THR A 17 33.37 0.90 26.28
N THR A 18 32.30 1.47 26.82
CA THR A 18 31.36 0.77 27.69
C THR A 18 30.04 0.66 26.93
N PRO A 19 29.52 -0.56 26.65
CA PRO A 19 28.18 -0.69 26.11
C PRO A 19 27.23 -0.05 27.13
N THR A 20 26.66 1.10 26.79
CA THR A 20 25.49 1.61 27.49
C THR A 20 24.51 0.46 27.53
N LYS A 21 24.19 -0.06 28.73
CA LYS A 21 23.11 -1.03 28.91
C LYS A 21 21.85 -0.36 28.40
N MET A 22 21.56 -0.56 27.11
CA MET A 22 20.25 -0.33 26.55
C MET A 22 19.32 -1.13 27.45
N PRO A 23 18.29 -0.50 28.05
CA PRO A 23 17.30 -1.27 28.80
C PRO A 23 16.84 -2.39 27.87
N VAL A 24 16.95 -3.64 28.34
CA VAL A 24 16.38 -4.78 27.65
C VAL A 24 14.89 -4.53 27.67
N HIS A 25 14.39 -3.91 26.60
CA HIS A 25 12.99 -3.69 26.41
C HIS A 25 12.41 -5.06 26.13
N THR A 26 11.93 -5.75 27.16
CA THR A 26 11.07 -6.91 26.96
C THR A 26 9.94 -6.43 26.06
N PRO A 27 9.75 -7.02 24.86
CA PRO A 27 8.69 -6.62 23.98
C PRO A 27 7.39 -6.84 24.75
N LYS A 28 6.72 -5.74 25.10
CA LYS A 28 5.34 -5.83 25.58
C LYS A 28 4.58 -6.51 24.44
N SER A 29 3.91 -7.62 24.72
CA SER A 29 3.02 -8.23 23.73
C SER A 29 2.07 -7.13 23.24
N GLY A 30 2.10 -6.84 21.94
CA GLY A 30 1.22 -5.83 21.34
C GLY A 30 -0.25 -6.14 21.63
N PRO A 31 -1.16 -5.19 21.37
CA PRO A 31 -2.60 -5.47 21.49
C PRO A 31 -3.00 -6.69 20.62
N GLN A 32 -4.08 -7.36 20.97
CA GLN A 32 -4.54 -8.53 20.23
C GLN A 32 -4.78 -8.18 18.75
N GLY A 33 -4.35 -9.05 17.83
CA GLY A 33 -4.44 -8.80 16.39
C GLY A 33 -3.20 -8.18 15.76
N PHE A 34 -2.11 -8.07 16.52
CA PHE A 34 -0.79 -7.64 16.08
C PHE A 34 0.16 -8.83 16.11
N ILE A 35 1.28 -8.74 15.40
CA ILE A 35 2.35 -9.74 15.41
C ILE A 35 2.76 -10.04 16.84
N GLY A 36 2.92 -11.33 17.13
CA GLY A 36 3.22 -11.82 18.47
C GLY A 36 2.04 -11.87 19.43
N ASN A 37 0.84 -11.41 19.04
CA ASN A 37 -0.39 -11.54 19.84
C ASN A 37 -1.64 -11.79 18.97
N LEU A 38 -1.60 -12.83 18.14
CA LEU A 38 -2.74 -13.29 17.35
C LEU A 38 -3.48 -14.43 18.07
N SER A 39 -4.81 -14.40 18.06
CA SER A 39 -5.59 -15.60 18.37
C SER A 39 -5.50 -16.61 17.23
N GLN A 40 -5.79 -17.89 17.51
CA GLN A 40 -5.81 -18.93 16.48
C GLN A 40 -6.73 -18.60 15.30
N ALA A 41 -7.88 -17.98 15.57
CA ALA A 41 -8.81 -17.55 14.53
C ALA A 41 -8.26 -16.38 13.69
N GLN A 42 -7.52 -15.45 14.31
CA GLN A 42 -6.87 -14.34 13.62
C GLN A 42 -5.72 -14.83 12.74
N GLU A 43 -4.90 -15.75 13.26
CA GLU A 43 -3.83 -16.38 12.53
C GLU A 43 -4.35 -17.17 11.32
N ALA A 44 -5.43 -17.94 11.49
CA ALA A 44 -6.06 -18.65 10.38
C ALA A 44 -6.50 -17.71 9.25
N LYS A 45 -7.03 -16.52 9.59
CA LYS A 45 -7.43 -15.50 8.61
C LYS A 45 -6.26 -14.83 7.91
N LEU A 46 -5.17 -14.59 8.63
CA LEU A 46 -3.92 -14.11 8.04
C LEU A 46 -3.35 -15.11 7.04
N ARG A 47 -3.27 -16.40 7.44
CA ARG A 47 -2.84 -17.49 6.55
C ARG A 47 -3.74 -17.60 5.32
N ALA A 48 -5.06 -17.50 5.50
CA ALA A 48 -6.02 -17.54 4.40
C ALA A 48 -5.82 -16.40 3.41
N LEU A 49 -5.61 -15.16 3.88
CA LEU A 49 -5.36 -14.02 3.00
C LEU A 49 -4.11 -14.24 2.12
N TRP A 50 -3.02 -14.75 2.72
CA TRP A 50 -1.81 -15.08 1.96
C TRP A 50 -1.99 -16.27 1.03
N ALA A 51 -2.66 -17.32 1.47
CA ALA A 51 -2.93 -18.49 0.63
C ALA A 51 -3.74 -18.10 -0.60
N ILE A 52 -4.75 -17.24 -0.44
CA ILE A 52 -5.54 -16.67 -1.54
C ILE A 52 -4.63 -15.91 -2.52
N ALA A 53 -3.75 -15.04 -2.01
CA ALA A 53 -2.82 -14.28 -2.85
C ALA A 53 -1.89 -15.20 -3.67
N TYR A 54 -1.24 -16.17 -3.02
CA TYR A 54 -0.34 -17.10 -3.69
C TYR A 54 -1.06 -18.01 -4.68
N LYS A 55 -2.24 -18.54 -4.31
CA LYS A 55 -3.04 -19.37 -5.22
C LYS A 55 -3.56 -18.60 -6.42
N PHE A 56 -3.96 -17.35 -6.24
CA PHE A 56 -4.34 -16.50 -7.36
C PHE A 56 -3.18 -16.32 -8.34
N VAL A 57 -1.98 -16.00 -7.84
CA VAL A 57 -0.78 -15.87 -8.69
C VAL A 57 -0.48 -17.20 -9.40
N GLU A 58 -0.45 -18.32 -8.66
CA GLU A 58 -0.18 -19.65 -9.20
C GLU A 58 -1.14 -20.03 -10.34
N ILE A 59 -2.45 -19.84 -10.14
CA ILE A 59 -3.47 -20.18 -11.12
C ILE A 59 -3.41 -19.27 -12.34
N CYS A 60 -3.22 -17.97 -12.14
CA CYS A 60 -3.06 -17.05 -13.26
C CYS A 60 -1.79 -17.34 -14.06
N GLU A 61 -0.67 -17.69 -13.42
CA GLU A 61 0.61 -17.97 -14.11
C GLU A 61 0.64 -19.32 -14.83
N ALA A 62 -0.19 -20.27 -14.40
CA ALA A 62 -0.38 -21.55 -15.08
C ALA A 62 -1.19 -21.42 -16.38
N ASP A 63 -1.91 -20.30 -16.57
CA ASP A 63 -2.63 -20.01 -17.80
C ASP A 63 -1.64 -19.65 -18.92
N GLU A 64 -1.71 -20.34 -20.07
CA GLU A 64 -0.80 -20.11 -21.19
C GLU A 64 -0.85 -18.65 -21.69
N SER A 65 -2.01 -18.00 -21.55
CA SER A 65 -2.22 -16.60 -21.94
C SER A 65 -1.56 -15.59 -21.00
N PHE A 66 -1.08 -16.01 -19.82
CA PHE A 66 -0.41 -15.10 -18.87
C PHE A 66 0.81 -14.42 -19.49
N ARG A 67 1.52 -15.14 -20.36
CA ARG A 67 2.71 -14.61 -21.07
C ARG A 67 2.36 -13.60 -22.16
N ASP A 68 1.09 -13.53 -22.56
CA ASP A 68 0.60 -12.60 -23.57
C ASP A 68 0.38 -11.18 -23.01
N ALA A 69 0.49 -10.97 -21.69
CA ALA A 69 0.44 -9.65 -21.08
C ALA A 69 1.70 -8.84 -21.42
N VAL A 70 1.69 -8.14 -22.56
CA VAL A 70 2.87 -7.41 -23.06
C VAL A 70 2.94 -5.97 -22.54
N THR A 71 1.80 -5.33 -22.25
CA THR A 71 1.75 -3.91 -21.89
C THR A 71 1.81 -3.67 -20.38
N LEU A 72 2.18 -2.45 -19.96
CA LEU A 72 2.12 -2.03 -18.55
C LEU A 72 0.69 -2.02 -18.01
N GLU A 73 -0.28 -1.65 -18.86
CA GLU A 73 -1.70 -1.67 -18.49
C GLU A 73 -2.18 -3.09 -18.19
N ASP A 74 -1.83 -4.06 -19.04
CA ASP A 74 -2.20 -5.46 -18.82
C ASP A 74 -1.57 -6.04 -17.55
N LYS A 75 -0.35 -5.59 -17.22
CA LYS A 75 0.37 -6.06 -16.04
C LYS A 75 -0.17 -5.43 -14.76
N PHE A 76 -0.44 -4.13 -14.74
CA PHE A 76 -0.63 -3.40 -13.48
C PHE A 76 -1.99 -2.73 -13.29
N VAL A 77 -2.85 -2.71 -14.32
CA VAL A 77 -4.22 -2.19 -14.19
C VAL A 77 -5.21 -3.34 -14.04
N PRO A 78 -5.74 -3.57 -12.84
CA PRO A 78 -6.63 -4.69 -12.58
C PRO A 78 -8.00 -4.46 -13.23
N PRO A 79 -8.77 -5.54 -13.51
CA PRO A 79 -10.06 -5.45 -14.21
C PRO A 79 -11.03 -4.39 -13.66
N ALA A 80 -11.13 -4.27 -12.33
CA ALA A 80 -12.00 -3.32 -11.67
C ALA A 80 -11.63 -1.84 -11.89
N MET A 81 -10.39 -1.55 -12.30
CA MET A 81 -9.88 -0.18 -12.48
C MET A 81 -9.78 0.24 -13.95
N LYS A 82 -10.10 -0.65 -14.89
CA LYS A 82 -10.12 -0.32 -16.33
C LYS A 82 -11.22 0.72 -16.64
N PRO A 83 -11.00 1.62 -17.62
CA PRO A 83 -12.01 2.60 -18.02
C PRO A 83 -13.35 1.96 -18.38
N GLY A 84 -14.44 2.44 -17.79
CA GLY A 84 -15.80 1.93 -18.04
C GLY A 84 -16.26 0.75 -17.18
N ALA A 85 -15.41 0.19 -16.31
CA ALA A 85 -15.79 -0.91 -15.42
C ALA A 85 -16.97 -0.56 -14.48
N ALA A 86 -17.02 0.66 -13.95
CA ALA A 86 -18.13 1.14 -13.11
C ALA A 86 -19.45 1.35 -13.88
N GLN A 87 -19.37 1.72 -15.17
CA GLN A 87 -20.53 1.89 -16.05
C GLN A 87 -21.10 0.52 -16.52
N GLN A 88 -20.25 -0.51 -16.62
CA GLN A 88 -20.69 -1.88 -16.87
C GLN A 88 -21.44 -2.48 -15.67
N LYS A 89 -20.96 -2.27 -14.43
CA LYS A 89 -21.63 -2.76 -13.20
C LYS A 89 -23.02 -2.11 -12.99
N THR A 90 -23.19 -0.82 -13.32
CA THR A 90 -24.48 -0.10 -13.17
C THR A 90 -25.50 -0.43 -14.26
N ARG A 91 -25.09 -0.61 -15.53
CA ARG A 91 -25.98 -0.99 -16.64
C ARG A 91 -26.50 -2.43 -16.57
N ALA A 92 -25.89 -3.30 -15.76
CA ALA A 92 -26.32 -4.68 -15.56
C ALA A 92 -27.67 -4.82 -14.83
N SER A 93 -28.13 -3.76 -14.14
CA SER A 93 -29.30 -3.79 -13.25
C SER A 93 -30.65 -3.40 -13.89
N LEU A 94 -30.69 -2.92 -15.14
CA LEU A 94 -31.87 -2.19 -15.65
C LEU A 94 -32.44 -2.60 -17.03
N SER A 95 -32.06 -3.73 -17.67
CA SER A 95 -32.74 -4.14 -18.93
C SER A 95 -32.71 -5.63 -19.25
N LYS A 96 -33.65 -6.14 -20.07
CA LYS A 96 -33.68 -7.55 -20.57
C LYS A 96 -32.47 -7.91 -21.46
N ALA A 97 -31.68 -6.93 -21.92
CA ALA A 97 -30.37 -7.14 -22.53
C ALA A 97 -29.28 -7.54 -21.51
N SER A 98 -29.59 -7.46 -20.21
CA SER A 98 -28.79 -7.94 -19.08
C SER A 98 -28.48 -9.44 -19.19
N ARG A 99 -29.30 -10.26 -19.86
CA ARG A 99 -28.96 -11.69 -20.08
C ARG A 99 -27.73 -11.91 -20.98
N ARG A 100 -27.40 -11.00 -21.90
CA ARG A 100 -26.17 -11.07 -22.72
C ARG A 100 -24.96 -10.38 -22.05
N ALA A 101 -25.19 -9.39 -21.20
CA ALA A 101 -24.15 -8.79 -20.37
C ALA A 101 -23.76 -9.70 -19.19
N ALA A 102 -24.73 -10.40 -18.61
CA ALA A 102 -24.51 -11.52 -17.69
C ALA A 102 -23.82 -12.69 -18.39
N ALA A 103 -24.02 -12.92 -19.69
CA ALA A 103 -23.26 -13.89 -20.46
C ALA A 103 -21.79 -13.45 -20.69
N ARG A 104 -21.50 -12.15 -20.82
CA ARG A 104 -20.13 -11.59 -20.88
C ARG A 104 -19.45 -11.51 -19.51
N HIS A 105 -20.18 -11.20 -18.45
CA HIS A 105 -19.71 -11.37 -17.07
C HIS A 105 -19.56 -12.86 -16.72
N GLN A 106 -20.37 -13.77 -17.28
CA GLN A 106 -20.14 -15.22 -17.22
C GLN A 106 -18.88 -15.60 -18.00
N GLN A 107 -18.56 -14.92 -19.10
CA GLN A 107 -17.34 -15.12 -19.87
C GLN A 107 -16.07 -14.59 -19.17
N GLN A 108 -16.21 -13.69 -18.20
CA GLN A 108 -15.13 -13.22 -17.33
C GLN A 108 -15.09 -13.97 -15.98
N GLN A 109 -16.25 -14.42 -15.47
CA GLN A 109 -16.40 -15.46 -14.44
C GLN A 109 -15.94 -16.85 -14.94
N GLN A 110 -15.68 -17.00 -16.25
CA GLN A 110 -14.94 -18.12 -16.83
C GLN A 110 -13.43 -18.05 -16.56
N HIS A 111 -12.94 -17.06 -15.79
CA HIS A 111 -11.68 -17.24 -15.09
C HIS A 111 -11.82 -18.37 -14.06
N HIS A 112 -11.43 -19.56 -14.51
CA HIS A 112 -11.10 -20.74 -13.72
C HIS A 112 -12.14 -21.06 -12.63
N PRO A 113 -13.20 -21.84 -12.91
CA PRO A 113 -14.09 -22.36 -11.85
C PRO A 113 -13.31 -23.07 -10.73
N ALA A 114 -12.13 -23.61 -11.04
CA ALA A 114 -11.17 -24.13 -10.07
C ALA A 114 -10.65 -23.07 -9.09
N LEU A 115 -10.36 -21.84 -9.55
CA LEU A 115 -9.94 -20.72 -8.70
C LEU A 115 -10.98 -20.43 -7.62
N VAL A 116 -12.25 -20.32 -8.00
CA VAL A 116 -13.33 -20.04 -7.04
C VAL A 116 -13.43 -21.14 -5.99
N GLN A 117 -13.41 -22.41 -6.42
CA GLN A 117 -13.48 -23.54 -5.51
C GLN A 117 -12.29 -23.60 -4.55
N GLU A 118 -11.08 -23.39 -5.06
CA GLU A 118 -9.85 -23.35 -4.27
C GLU A 118 -9.89 -22.20 -3.25
N LEU A 119 -10.28 -21.00 -3.66
CA LEU A 119 -10.38 -19.84 -2.78
C LEU A 119 -11.40 -20.03 -1.66
N LEU A 120 -12.56 -20.61 -1.97
CA LEU A 120 -13.57 -20.94 -0.98
C LEU A 120 -13.06 -21.97 0.04
N SER A 121 -12.22 -22.91 -0.40
CA SER A 121 -11.62 -23.92 0.48
C SER A 121 -10.62 -23.31 1.48
N LEU A 122 -9.98 -22.19 1.12
CA LEU A 122 -8.99 -21.49 1.94
C LEU A 122 -9.62 -20.52 2.94
N LEU A 123 -10.89 -20.14 2.78
CA LEU A 123 -11.54 -19.16 3.63
C LEU A 123 -12.02 -19.77 4.96
N PRO A 124 -11.51 -19.33 6.12
CA PRO A 124 -12.03 -19.73 7.42
C PRO A 124 -13.35 -18.98 7.66
N THR A 125 -14.45 -19.52 7.12
CA THR A 125 -15.77 -18.88 7.10
C THR A 125 -16.85 -19.79 7.67
N GLN A 126 -17.87 -19.16 8.26
CA GLN A 126 -19.12 -19.80 8.66
C GLN A 126 -20.30 -19.32 7.79
N GLU A 127 -20.00 -18.63 6.68
CA GLU A 127 -21.01 -18.11 5.77
C GLU A 127 -21.86 -19.26 5.20
N ARG A 128 -23.18 -19.11 5.30
CA ARG A 128 -24.12 -20.16 4.88
C ARG A 128 -24.39 -20.10 3.38
N SER A 129 -24.28 -18.92 2.79
CA SER A 129 -24.52 -18.72 1.36
C SER A 129 -23.21 -18.75 0.57
N MET A 130 -22.84 -19.95 0.12
CA MET A 130 -21.62 -20.15 -0.67
C MET A 130 -21.63 -19.35 -1.98
N ASP A 131 -22.78 -19.17 -2.63
CA ASP A 131 -22.88 -18.38 -3.86
C ASP A 131 -22.54 -16.91 -3.65
N LYS A 132 -23.01 -16.32 -2.53
CA LYS A 132 -22.70 -14.93 -2.20
C LYS A 132 -21.21 -14.76 -1.88
N LEU A 133 -20.64 -15.73 -1.16
CA LEU A 133 -19.23 -15.72 -0.83
C LEU A 133 -18.35 -15.86 -2.08
N ALA A 134 -18.72 -16.75 -2.99
CA ALA A 134 -18.05 -16.94 -4.28
C ALA A 134 -18.06 -15.65 -5.11
N ALA A 135 -19.23 -15.00 -5.21
CA ALA A 135 -19.37 -13.74 -5.92
C ALA A 135 -18.53 -12.62 -5.29
N ALA A 136 -18.49 -12.54 -3.96
CA ALA A 136 -17.68 -11.55 -3.24
C ALA A 136 -16.17 -11.81 -3.41
N ALA A 137 -15.74 -13.07 -3.39
CA ALA A 137 -14.35 -13.44 -3.61
C ALA A 137 -13.88 -13.08 -5.02
N LEU A 138 -14.70 -13.38 -6.04
CA LEU A 138 -14.42 -12.98 -7.42
C LEU A 138 -14.35 -11.45 -7.56
N ASP A 139 -15.32 -10.72 -7.00
CA ASP A 139 -15.31 -9.26 -7.02
C ASP A 139 -14.08 -8.68 -6.30
N ALA A 140 -13.55 -9.34 -5.25
CA ALA A 140 -12.32 -8.93 -4.61
C ALA A 140 -11.08 -9.13 -5.49
N LEU A 141 -11.03 -10.24 -6.24
CA LEU A 141 -9.92 -10.53 -7.16
C LEU A 141 -9.90 -9.63 -8.39
N ASP A 142 -11.03 -9.06 -8.80
CA ASP A 142 -11.07 -8.06 -9.88
C ASP A 142 -10.21 -6.81 -9.56
N TYR A 143 -9.80 -6.62 -8.31
CA TYR A 143 -8.91 -5.53 -7.87
C TYR A 143 -7.43 -5.92 -7.91
N TRP A 144 -7.09 -7.07 -8.49
CA TRP A 144 -5.73 -7.58 -8.53
C TRP A 144 -5.30 -8.02 -9.93
N THR A 145 -3.99 -7.92 -10.15
CA THR A 145 -3.27 -8.68 -11.17
C THR A 145 -2.17 -9.49 -10.47
N PRO A 146 -1.65 -10.57 -11.08
CA PRO A 146 -0.54 -11.32 -10.48
C PRO A 146 0.72 -10.47 -10.29
N HIS A 147 0.99 -9.52 -11.19
CA HIS A 147 2.11 -8.59 -11.06
C HIS A 147 1.91 -7.62 -9.88
N MET A 148 0.70 -7.16 -9.62
CA MET A 148 0.40 -6.32 -8.45
C MET A 148 0.69 -7.02 -7.12
N PHE A 149 0.39 -8.32 -7.03
CA PHE A 149 0.74 -9.11 -5.84
C PHE A 149 2.26 -9.16 -5.62
N ARG A 150 3.03 -9.38 -6.69
CA ARG A 150 4.50 -9.41 -6.63
C ARG A 150 5.09 -8.08 -6.17
N ILE A 151 4.67 -6.96 -6.76
CA ILE A 151 5.19 -5.64 -6.36
C ILE A 151 4.79 -5.26 -4.94
N THR A 152 3.69 -5.80 -4.41
CA THR A 152 3.31 -5.58 -3.01
C THR A 152 4.41 -6.07 -2.07
N LEU A 153 4.89 -7.30 -2.28
CA LEU A 153 5.96 -7.87 -1.47
C LEU A 153 7.30 -7.17 -1.69
N LEU A 154 7.62 -6.85 -2.95
CA LEU A 154 8.93 -6.30 -3.31
C LEU A 154 9.08 -4.81 -2.98
N HIS A 155 8.05 -4.00 -3.24
CA HIS A 155 8.13 -2.53 -3.19
C HIS A 155 7.25 -1.93 -2.10
N THR A 156 6.10 -2.51 -1.80
CA THR A 156 5.19 -1.93 -0.80
C THR A 156 5.59 -2.27 0.62
N VAL A 157 6.00 -3.51 0.92
CA VAL A 157 6.35 -3.96 2.29
C VAL A 157 7.57 -3.20 2.85
N LYS A 158 8.63 -3.02 2.06
CA LYS A 158 9.86 -2.29 2.43
C LYS A 158 10.51 -2.83 3.72
N GLN A 159 10.68 -1.98 4.74
CA GLN A 159 11.31 -2.29 6.02
C GLN A 159 10.37 -2.97 7.03
N GLU A 160 9.10 -3.15 6.70
CA GLU A 160 8.11 -3.76 7.58
C GLU A 160 8.04 -5.27 7.39
N HIS A 161 7.41 -5.97 8.34
CA HIS A 161 7.13 -7.38 8.13
C HIS A 161 5.90 -7.53 7.20
N PRO A 162 5.91 -8.45 6.21
CA PRO A 162 4.80 -8.58 5.27
C PRO A 162 3.46 -8.85 5.97
N ASP A 163 3.47 -9.67 7.02
CA ASP A 163 2.25 -9.91 7.82
C ASP A 163 1.71 -8.65 8.50
N GLU A 164 2.53 -7.68 8.89
CA GLU A 164 2.03 -6.42 9.47
C GLU A 164 1.19 -5.66 8.44
N LEU A 165 1.64 -5.63 7.19
CA LEU A 165 0.89 -5.04 6.09
C LEU A 165 -0.46 -5.74 5.91
N ALA A 166 -0.47 -7.07 5.83
CA ALA A 166 -1.71 -7.85 5.71
C ALA A 166 -2.64 -7.69 6.91
N LEU A 167 -2.09 -7.67 8.13
CA LEU A 167 -2.82 -7.50 9.37
C LEU A 167 -3.50 -6.13 9.45
N ARG A 168 -2.92 -5.06 8.91
CA ARG A 168 -3.59 -3.75 8.83
C ARG A 168 -4.90 -3.83 8.05
N PHE A 169 -4.90 -4.48 6.89
CA PHE A 169 -6.11 -4.67 6.09
C PHE A 169 -7.13 -5.59 6.76
N LEU A 170 -6.67 -6.65 7.43
CA LEU A 170 -7.54 -7.54 8.20
C LEU A 170 -8.22 -6.80 9.36
N ARG A 171 -7.45 -6.04 10.15
CA ARG A 171 -7.98 -5.23 11.26
C ARG A 171 -9.00 -4.20 10.76
N GLN A 172 -8.65 -3.45 9.71
CA GLN A 172 -9.56 -2.45 9.11
C GLN A 172 -10.83 -3.08 8.54
N SER A 173 -10.74 -4.32 8.05
CA SER A 173 -11.86 -5.05 7.46
C SER A 173 -12.67 -5.83 8.49
N GLY A 174 -12.45 -5.63 9.80
CA GLY A 174 -13.16 -6.38 10.84
C GLY A 174 -12.90 -7.89 10.79
N TRP A 175 -11.71 -8.28 10.33
CA TRP A 175 -11.30 -9.67 10.12
C TRP A 175 -12.10 -10.41 9.04
N ASP A 176 -12.72 -9.69 8.09
CA ASP A 176 -13.30 -10.25 6.87
C ASP A 176 -12.20 -10.38 5.81
N VAL A 177 -11.84 -11.62 5.46
CA VAL A 177 -10.71 -11.91 4.56
C VAL A 177 -10.99 -11.44 3.13
N VAL A 178 -12.21 -11.61 2.63
CA VAL A 178 -12.59 -11.21 1.27
C VAL A 178 -12.56 -9.68 1.14
N ARG A 179 -13.11 -8.99 2.15
CA ARG A 179 -13.05 -7.52 2.23
C ARG A 179 -11.61 -7.01 2.35
N ALA A 180 -10.79 -7.66 3.17
CA ALA A 180 -9.38 -7.30 3.31
C ALA A 180 -8.64 -7.45 1.97
N CYS A 181 -8.84 -8.56 1.26
CA CYS A 181 -8.28 -8.79 -0.07
C CYS A 181 -8.67 -7.69 -1.06
N LYS A 182 -9.96 -7.34 -1.14
CA LYS A 182 -10.47 -6.27 -2.01
C LYS A 182 -9.86 -4.90 -1.68
N ASN A 183 -9.86 -4.53 -0.40
CA ASN A 183 -9.35 -3.23 0.06
C ASN A 183 -7.85 -3.13 -0.19
N MET A 184 -7.11 -4.20 0.08
CA MET A 184 -5.69 -4.26 -0.18
C MET A 184 -5.39 -4.09 -1.68
N GLY A 185 -6.10 -4.76 -2.58
CA GLY A 185 -5.89 -4.62 -4.03
C GLY A 185 -6.12 -3.19 -4.51
N ARG A 186 -7.19 -2.57 -4.05
CA ARG A 186 -7.48 -1.14 -4.33
C ARG A 186 -6.36 -0.22 -3.84
N THR A 187 -5.88 -0.41 -2.62
CA THR A 187 -4.83 0.43 -2.04
C THR A 187 -3.49 0.23 -2.74
N ILE A 188 -3.14 -1.01 -3.10
CA ILE A 188 -1.91 -1.29 -3.85
C ILE A 188 -1.97 -0.65 -5.23
N TYR A 189 -3.10 -0.77 -5.95
CA TYR A 189 -3.26 -0.11 -7.24
C TYR A 189 -3.07 1.41 -7.13
N TRP A 190 -3.73 2.04 -6.16
CA TRP A 190 -3.58 3.48 -5.94
C TRP A 190 -2.11 3.85 -5.66
N ARG A 191 -1.44 3.11 -4.77
CA ARG A 191 -0.04 3.35 -4.41
C ARG A 191 0.88 3.30 -5.63
N THR A 192 0.73 2.28 -6.46
CA THR A 192 1.70 1.95 -7.50
C THR A 192 1.42 2.69 -8.80
N MET A 193 0.14 2.81 -9.18
CA MET A 193 -0.25 3.35 -10.49
C MET A 193 -0.78 4.78 -10.40
N GLU A 194 -1.65 5.09 -9.45
CA GLU A 194 -2.28 6.42 -9.37
C GLU A 194 -1.34 7.45 -8.71
N ALA A 195 -0.82 7.13 -7.53
CA ALA A 195 0.05 7.99 -6.74
C ALA A 195 1.55 7.80 -7.04
N ALA A 196 1.92 6.68 -7.70
CA ALA A 196 3.29 6.32 -8.05
C ALA A 196 4.30 6.54 -6.91
N ILE A 197 3.94 6.17 -5.68
CA ILE A 197 4.66 6.59 -4.46
C ILE A 197 6.13 6.17 -4.52
N ASP A 198 6.36 4.92 -4.89
CA ASP A 198 7.70 4.32 -4.87
C ASP A 198 8.54 4.76 -6.09
N ASP A 199 7.93 4.91 -7.26
CA ASP A 199 8.62 5.22 -8.52
C ASP A 199 8.80 6.73 -8.78
N ASP A 200 8.06 7.58 -8.06
CA ASP A 200 8.09 9.03 -8.24
C ASP A 200 8.42 9.74 -6.91
N ILE A 201 7.46 9.78 -5.97
CA ILE A 201 7.56 10.61 -4.76
C ILE A 201 8.80 10.25 -3.93
N LEU A 202 9.01 8.97 -3.64
CA LEU A 202 10.11 8.51 -2.79
C LEU A 202 11.43 8.35 -3.53
N ARG A 203 11.39 7.89 -4.78
CA ARG A 203 12.60 7.76 -5.60
C ARG A 203 13.25 9.12 -5.82
N LEU A 204 12.47 10.17 -6.07
CA LEU A 204 12.99 11.53 -6.24
C LEU A 204 13.26 12.19 -4.89
N GLY A 205 12.33 12.06 -3.93
CA GLY A 205 12.44 12.64 -2.60
C GLY A 205 12.74 14.14 -2.60
N GLU A 206 13.41 14.61 -1.53
CA GLU A 206 13.79 16.02 -1.39
C GLU A 206 14.85 16.44 -2.42
N GLY A 207 15.76 15.54 -2.78
CA GLY A 207 16.85 15.81 -3.71
C GLY A 207 16.34 16.09 -5.13
N GLY A 208 15.42 15.28 -5.62
CA GLY A 208 14.78 15.50 -6.92
C GLY A 208 13.93 16.76 -6.94
N ALA A 209 13.16 17.02 -5.88
CA ALA A 209 12.38 18.25 -5.78
C ALA A 209 13.25 19.52 -5.74
N ALA A 210 14.41 19.48 -5.08
CA ALA A 210 15.38 20.58 -5.05
C ALA A 210 16.05 20.81 -6.42
N GLU A 211 16.34 19.73 -7.15
CA GLU A 211 16.86 19.82 -8.52
C GLU A 211 15.81 20.41 -9.47
N ASP A 212 14.56 19.96 -9.39
CA ASP A 212 13.45 20.50 -10.18
C ASP A 212 13.17 21.98 -9.86
N GLU A 213 13.21 22.38 -8.58
CA GLU A 213 13.09 23.78 -8.16
C GLU A 213 14.12 24.68 -8.85
N LYS A 214 15.37 24.20 -8.95
CA LYS A 214 16.51 24.98 -9.45
C LYS A 214 16.63 24.95 -10.96
N ASN A 215 16.54 23.77 -11.56
CA ASN A 215 16.92 23.48 -12.94
C ASN A 215 15.76 22.91 -13.78
N GLY A 216 14.64 22.54 -13.16
CA GLY A 216 13.47 22.02 -13.85
C GLY A 216 12.77 23.07 -14.73
N GLN A 217 11.81 22.61 -15.54
CA GLN A 217 11.00 23.47 -16.41
C GLN A 217 9.50 23.14 -16.30
N GLY A 218 8.65 24.12 -16.59
CA GLY A 218 7.19 23.96 -16.61
C GLY A 218 6.64 23.35 -15.32
N ARG A 219 5.90 22.25 -15.47
CA ARG A 219 5.25 21.53 -14.36
C ARG A 219 6.24 21.01 -13.31
N ALA A 220 7.37 20.44 -13.74
CA ALA A 220 8.37 19.89 -12.82
C ALA A 220 8.92 20.97 -11.89
N ARG A 221 9.30 22.13 -12.45
CA ARG A 221 9.77 23.28 -11.65
C ARG A 221 8.73 23.78 -10.66
N ALA A 222 7.47 23.88 -11.09
CA ALA A 222 6.39 24.36 -10.24
C ALA A 222 6.15 23.40 -9.05
N LEU A 223 6.05 22.10 -9.32
CA LEU A 223 5.86 21.09 -8.28
C LEU A 223 7.08 21.01 -7.33
N GLY A 224 8.30 21.03 -7.87
CA GLY A 224 9.53 21.03 -7.07
C GLY A 224 9.62 22.24 -6.14
N ALA A 225 9.35 23.44 -6.66
CA ALA A 225 9.36 24.66 -5.86
C ALA A 225 8.27 24.67 -4.78
N GLU A 226 7.04 24.23 -5.10
CA GLU A 226 5.96 24.14 -4.10
C GLU A 226 6.25 23.09 -3.03
N PHE A 227 6.77 21.92 -3.42
CA PHE A 227 7.16 20.84 -2.50
C PHE A 227 8.26 21.31 -1.55
N MET A 228 9.33 21.91 -2.07
CA MET A 228 10.43 22.42 -1.23
C MET A 228 9.97 23.56 -0.32
N LYS A 229 9.05 24.42 -0.79
CA LYS A 229 8.43 25.43 0.07
C LYS A 229 7.62 24.80 1.20
N LEU A 230 6.82 23.76 0.93
CA LEU A 230 6.08 23.01 1.95
C LEU A 230 7.03 22.38 2.97
N LEU A 231 8.06 21.67 2.50
CA LEU A 231 9.05 20.99 3.35
C LEU A 231 9.79 21.98 4.27
N ARG A 232 10.26 23.11 3.72
CA ARG A 232 10.98 24.14 4.48
C ARG A 232 10.07 24.99 5.39
N SER A 233 8.75 24.95 5.19
CA SER A 233 7.81 25.81 5.95
C SER A 233 7.63 25.40 7.41
N GLY A 234 7.97 24.15 7.77
CA GLY A 234 7.68 23.59 9.09
C GLY A 234 6.19 23.42 9.37
N LYS A 235 5.33 23.41 8.34
CA LYS A 235 3.89 23.10 8.45
C LYS A 235 3.64 21.68 8.93
N GLY A 236 4.47 20.73 8.52
CA GLY A 236 4.44 19.34 8.93
C GLY A 236 5.85 18.83 9.22
N PHE A 237 6.04 18.06 10.29
CA PHE A 237 7.33 17.42 10.56
C PHE A 237 7.16 16.24 11.52
N LEU A 238 8.14 15.34 11.50
CA LEU A 238 8.21 14.17 12.37
C LEU A 238 9.16 14.45 13.53
N HIS A 239 8.73 14.17 14.77
CA HIS A 239 9.62 14.31 15.90
C HIS A 239 9.20 13.46 17.10
N GLY A 240 10.13 12.68 17.62
CA GLY A 240 9.92 11.87 18.82
C GLY A 240 8.88 10.77 18.65
N ASN A 241 8.60 10.11 19.76
CA ASN A 241 7.69 8.99 19.86
C ASN A 241 6.72 9.24 21.02
N ASP A 242 5.52 8.66 20.93
CA ASP A 242 4.57 8.67 22.04
C ASP A 242 4.90 7.61 23.12
N ARG A 243 4.01 7.42 24.09
CA ARG A 243 4.21 6.45 25.19
C ARG A 243 4.18 4.99 24.74
N GLU A 244 3.68 4.73 23.54
CA GLU A 244 3.62 3.41 22.90
C GLU A 244 4.72 3.26 21.84
N ASP A 245 5.70 4.18 21.84
CA ASP A 245 6.84 4.25 20.91
C ASP A 245 6.44 4.50 19.45
N ARG A 246 5.23 5.00 19.20
CA ARG A 246 4.76 5.36 17.85
C ARG A 246 5.35 6.70 17.41
N PRO A 247 5.88 6.81 16.18
CA PRO A 247 6.43 8.08 15.68
C PRO A 247 5.34 9.15 15.59
N VAL A 248 5.65 10.37 16.02
CA VAL A 248 4.66 11.46 16.07
C VAL A 248 4.85 12.42 14.90
N THR A 249 3.78 12.60 14.12
CA THR A 249 3.69 13.65 13.09
C THR A 249 3.00 14.89 13.65
N TYR A 250 3.68 16.04 13.60
CA TYR A 250 3.11 17.32 13.99
C TYR A 250 2.62 18.10 12.77
N VAL A 251 1.39 18.61 12.84
CA VAL A 251 0.81 19.49 11.80
C VAL A 251 0.45 20.83 12.41
N ARG A 252 1.10 21.90 11.96
CA ARG A 252 0.90 23.27 12.45
C ARG A 252 -0.13 24.00 11.60
N VAL A 253 -1.41 23.78 11.90
CA VAL A 253 -2.55 24.35 11.15
C VAL A 253 -2.49 25.87 11.03
N ARG A 254 -1.97 26.59 12.03
CA ARG A 254 -1.79 28.06 11.99
C ARG A 254 -0.91 28.57 10.84
N LEU A 255 -0.09 27.70 10.25
CA LEU A 255 0.77 28.04 9.11
C LEU A 255 0.08 27.74 7.77
N HIS A 256 -1.06 27.07 7.75
CA HIS A 256 -1.80 26.75 6.54
C HIS A 256 -2.49 27.99 5.97
N LYS A 257 -2.29 28.25 4.68
CA LYS A 257 -2.98 29.29 3.91
C LYS A 257 -3.73 28.62 2.77
N PRO A 258 -5.08 28.68 2.74
CA PRO A 258 -5.86 28.11 1.66
C PRO A 258 -5.44 28.68 0.29
N GLY A 259 -5.34 27.80 -0.72
CA GLY A 259 -4.96 28.20 -2.08
C GLY A 259 -3.48 28.57 -2.29
N GLU A 260 -2.62 28.46 -1.27
CA GLU A 260 -1.19 28.80 -1.40
C GLU A 260 -0.40 27.78 -2.22
N HIS A 261 -0.85 26.53 -2.26
CA HIS A 261 -0.20 25.43 -2.98
C HIS A 261 -1.25 24.65 -3.77
N SER A 262 -0.83 24.05 -4.88
CA SER A 262 -1.71 23.15 -5.63
C SER A 262 -2.10 21.92 -4.78
N PRO A 263 -3.30 21.34 -5.01
CA PRO A 263 -3.72 20.11 -4.34
C PRO A 263 -2.72 18.97 -4.52
N GLU A 264 -2.14 18.86 -5.73
CA GLU A 264 -1.14 17.84 -6.07
C GLU A 264 0.15 18.01 -5.26
N SER A 265 0.73 19.21 -5.17
CA SER A 265 1.93 19.43 -4.35
C SER A 265 1.68 19.13 -2.88
N MET A 266 0.48 19.47 -2.39
CA MET A 266 0.09 19.20 -1.00
C MET A 266 -0.06 17.70 -0.75
N GLU A 267 -0.71 16.97 -1.65
CA GLU A 267 -0.86 15.51 -1.58
C GLU A 267 0.51 14.82 -1.61
N ARG A 268 1.38 15.18 -2.56
CA ARG A 268 2.74 14.62 -2.66
C ARG A 268 3.56 14.85 -1.40
N TYR A 269 3.48 16.06 -0.82
CA TYR A 269 4.14 16.40 0.43
C TYR A 269 3.59 15.60 1.62
N ILE A 270 2.27 15.42 1.72
CA ILE A 270 1.64 14.62 2.78
C ILE A 270 2.06 13.16 2.66
N ILE A 271 2.02 12.59 1.45
CA ILE A 271 2.46 11.21 1.19
C ILE A 271 3.93 11.05 1.58
N TYR A 272 4.79 11.98 1.18
CA TYR A 272 6.21 11.97 1.55
C TYR A 272 6.40 11.94 3.06
N LEU A 273 5.71 12.81 3.82
CA LEU A 273 5.77 12.81 5.28
C LEU A 273 5.27 11.49 5.91
N LEU A 274 4.17 10.92 5.40
CA LEU A 274 3.64 9.65 5.90
C LEU A 274 4.61 8.49 5.64
N GLU A 275 5.27 8.46 4.49
CA GLU A 275 6.27 7.44 4.18
C GLU A 275 7.56 7.64 5.00
N MET A 276 7.96 8.88 5.30
CA MET A 276 9.05 9.16 6.24
C MET A 276 8.68 8.70 7.67
N ALA A 277 7.41 8.86 8.07
CA ALA A 277 6.90 8.35 9.35
C ALA A 277 7.00 6.83 9.40
N ARG A 278 6.60 6.16 8.31
CA ARG A 278 6.70 4.72 8.16
C ARG A 278 8.14 4.21 8.23
N LEU A 279 9.10 4.96 7.68
CA LEU A 279 10.55 4.64 7.81
C LEU A 279 11.07 4.78 9.24
N SER A 280 10.41 5.60 10.07
CA SER A 280 10.79 5.79 11.47
C SER A 280 10.18 4.76 12.44
N LEU A 281 9.31 3.86 11.95
CA LEU A 281 8.77 2.76 12.75
C LEU A 281 9.87 1.80 13.18
N ARG A 282 9.81 1.37 14.43
CA ARG A 282 10.74 0.41 15.02
C ARG A 282 9.96 -0.78 15.53
N TYR A 283 10.42 -1.98 15.20
CA TYR A 283 9.88 -3.20 15.79
C TYR A 283 9.86 -3.11 17.33
N PRO A 284 8.77 -3.49 18.03
CA PRO A 284 7.57 -4.19 17.53
C PRO A 284 6.38 -3.27 17.16
N VAL A 285 6.61 -1.98 16.93
CA VAL A 285 5.55 -1.00 16.62
C VAL A 285 5.12 -1.11 15.15
N GLU A 286 3.85 -1.47 14.93
CA GLU A 286 3.27 -1.61 13.59
C GLU A 286 2.51 -0.37 13.09
N THR A 287 2.32 0.65 13.94
CA THR A 287 1.45 1.80 13.66
C THR A 287 2.10 3.10 14.11
N GLY A 288 1.99 4.14 13.28
CA GLY A 288 2.38 5.51 13.56
C GLY A 288 1.29 6.50 13.16
#